data_AF-A0A5B8YPB1-F1
#
_entry.id   AF-A0A5B8YPB1-F1
#
_cell.length_a   1.000
_cell.length_b   1.000
_cell.length_c   1.000
_cell.angle_alpha   90.00
_cell.angle_beta   90.00
_cell.angle_gamma   90.00
#
_symmetry.space_group_name_H-M   'P 1'
#
loop_
_entity.id
_entity.type
_entity.pdbx_description
1 polymer ?
#
loop_
_entity_poly.entity_id
_entity_poly.type
_entity_poly.pdbx_seq_one_letter_code
_entity_poly.pdbx_strand_id
1 'polypeptide(L)' 'MIFKMILKIGILAIEIFLAVYSLALSDSLLVKFLFFAFSAMIIAFAVTKVTNKLLPSDKDYVSTDQEHEKL' A
#
# COMPACT_ATOMS: atom_id res chain seq x y z
N MET A 1 23.16 2.39 3.20
CA MET A 1 22.86 3.69 3.87
C MET A 1 21.45 4.20 3.60
N ILE A 2 20.91 4.11 2.37
CA ILE A 2 19.59 4.64 1.98
C ILE A 2 18.40 4.07 2.79
N PHE A 3 18.42 2.76 3.08
CA PHE A 3 17.38 2.09 3.86
C PHE A 3 17.20 2.70 5.26
N LYS A 4 18.31 3.04 5.91
CA LYS A 4 18.32 3.66 7.24
C LYS A 4 17.72 5.08 7.21
N MET A 5 17.85 5.78 6.09
CA MET A 5 17.31 7.13 5.87
C MET A 5 15.80 7.06 5.59
N ILE A 6 15.36 6.11 4.75
CA ILE A 6 13.94 5.84 4.50
C ILE A 6 13.21 5.45 5.79
N LEU A 7 13.83 4.60 6.61
CA LEU A 7 13.25 4.19 7.89
C LEU A 7 13.09 5.38 8.84
N LYS A 8 14.09 6.27 8.93
CA LYS A 8 14.00 7.50 9.74
C LYS A 8 12.88 8.43 9.26
N ILE A 9 12.78 8.66 7.95
CA ILE A 9 11.69 9.46 7.37
C ILE A 9 10.34 8.80 7.65
N GLY A 10 10.24 7.47 7.54
CA GLY A 10 9.01 6.73 7.81
C GLY A 10 8.55 6.87 9.26
N ILE A 11 9.48 6.72 10.22
CA ILE A 11 9.19 6.91 11.65
C ILE A 11 8.75 8.35 11.92
N LEU A 12 9.44 9.35 11.36
CA LEU A 12 9.08 10.76 11.52
C LEU A 12 7.68 11.06 10.96
N ALA A 13 7.35 10.50 9.79
CA ALA A 13 6.02 10.64 9.20
C ALA A 13 4.93 10.01 10.08
N ILE A 14 5.19 8.82 10.64
CA ILE A 14 4.28 8.16 11.58
C ILE A 14 4.06 9.01 12.83
N GLU A 15 5.13 9.57 13.39
CA GLU A 15 5.06 10.39 14.60
C GLU A 15 4.26 11.68 14.39
N ILE A 16 4.46 12.37 13.26
CA ILE A 16 3.65 13.53 12.88
C ILE A 16 2.19 13.11 12.70
N PHE A 17 1.93 11.96 12.08
CA PHE A 17 0.57 11.46 11.87
C PHE A 17 -0.14 11.15 13.19
N LEU A 18 0.57 10.55 14.16
CA LEU A 18 0.05 10.30 15.51
C LEU A 18 -0.14 11.59 16.32
N ALA A 19 0.78 12.56 16.21
CA ALA A 19 0.64 13.85 16.88
C ALA A 19 -0.58 14.62 16.34
N VAL A 20 -0.79 14.61 15.03
CA VAL A 20 -1.99 15.19 14.40
C VAL A 20 -3.25 14.41 14.80
N TYR A 21 -3.21 13.07 14.86
CA TYR A 21 -4.30 12.25 15.38
C TYR A 21 -4.66 12.67 16.81
N SER A 22 -3.66 12.80 17.68
CA SER A 22 -3.87 13.20 19.08
C SER A 22 -4.40 14.62 19.22
N LEU A 23 -3.96 15.55 18.36
CA LEU A 23 -4.34 16.96 18.45
C LEU A 23 -5.71 17.23 17.78
N ALA A 24 -5.96 16.66 16.62
CA ALA A 24 -7.14 16.94 15.79
C ALA A 24 -8.35 16.05 16.13
N LEU A 25 -8.16 14.89 16.78
CA LEU A 25 -9.27 14.00 17.16
C LEU A 25 -9.90 14.32 18.53
N SER A 26 -9.76 15.57 18.95
CA SER A 26 -10.62 16.19 19.97
C SER A 26 -12.08 16.11 19.49
N ASP A 27 -12.79 15.10 20.01
CA ASP A 27 -14.24 14.82 19.98
C ASP A 27 -15.03 14.78 18.65
N SER A 28 -14.50 15.24 17.52
CA SER A 28 -15.27 15.30 16.27
C SER A 28 -15.29 13.97 15.50
N LEU A 29 -16.49 13.41 15.30
CA LEU A 29 -16.73 12.20 14.50
C LEU A 29 -16.30 12.37 13.03
N LEU A 30 -16.54 13.55 12.45
CA LEU A 30 -16.22 13.86 11.06
C LEU A 30 -14.70 13.83 10.82
N VAL A 31 -13.91 14.38 11.74
CA VAL A 31 -12.44 14.38 11.62
C VAL A 31 -11.89 12.96 11.75
N LYS A 32 -12.45 12.14 12.66
CA LYS A 32 -12.13 10.70 12.77
C LYS A 32 -12.40 9.97 11.46
N PHE A 33 -13.54 10.24 10.83
CA PHE A 33 -13.93 9.62 9.56
C PHE A 33 -13.03 10.02 8.40
N LEU A 34 -12.73 11.31 8.24
CA LEU A 34 -11.82 11.80 7.19
C LEU A 34 -10.41 11.23 7.32
N PHE A 35 -9.91 11.14 8.55
CA PHE A 35 -8.61 10.54 8.82
C PHE A 35 -8.60 9.04 8.47
N PHE A 36 -9.64 8.32 8.87
CA PHE A 36 -9.82 6.92 8.50
C PHE A 36 -9.85 6.75 6.97
N ALA A 37 -10.70 7.51 6.26
CA ALA A 37 -10.80 7.43 4.81
C ALA A 37 -9.48 7.74 4.10
N PHE A 38 -8.75 8.75 4.58
CA PHE A 38 -7.43 9.10 4.04
C PHE A 38 -6.40 7.99 4.28
N SER A 39 -6.35 7.43 5.49
CA SER A 39 -5.46 6.30 5.80
C SER A 39 -5.79 5.05 4.97
N ALA A 40 -7.08 4.74 4.81
CA ALA A 40 -7.56 3.61 4.01
C ALA A 40 -7.19 3.79 2.53
N MET A 41 -7.28 5.01 1.99
CA MET A 41 -6.84 5.31 0.62
C MET A 41 -5.34 5.03 0.45
N ILE A 42 -4.48 5.49 1.37
CA ILE A 42 -3.03 5.26 1.30
C ILE A 42 -2.72 3.76 1.36
N ILE A 43 -3.34 3.03 2.30
CA ILE A 43 -3.16 1.58 2.44
C ILE A 43 -3.60 0.87 1.16
N ALA A 44 -4.77 1.20 0.61
CA ALA A 44 -5.28 0.59 -0.62
C ALA A 44 -4.31 0.80 -1.79
N PHE A 45 -3.81 2.02 -2.00
CA PHE A 45 -2.80 2.29 -3.03
C PHE A 45 -1.50 1.52 -2.81
N ALA A 46 -1.02 1.46 -1.57
CA ALA A 46 0.21 0.74 -1.23
C ALA A 46 0.06 -0.75 -1.50
N VAL A 47 -1.05 -1.35 -1.05
CA VAL A 47 -1.38 -2.76 -1.26
C VAL A 47 -1.54 -3.05 -2.74
N THR A 48 -2.35 -2.29 -3.50
CA THR A 48 -2.50 -2.50 -4.95
C THR A 48 -1.17 -2.44 -5.69
N LYS A 49 -0.29 -1.49 -5.35
CA LYS A 49 1.03 -1.36 -5.98
C LYS A 49 1.95 -2.54 -5.63
N VAL A 50 1.91 -2.99 -4.38
CA VAL A 50 2.69 -4.15 -3.92
C VAL A 50 2.17 -5.43 -4.55
N THR A 51 0.85 -5.64 -4.55
CA THR A 51 0.19 -6.79 -5.17
C THR A 51 0.47 -6.84 -6.67
N ASN A 52 0.36 -5.74 -7.42
CA ASN A 52 0.68 -5.72 -8.86
C ASN A 52 2.16 -5.99 -9.17
N LYS A 53 3.06 -5.78 -8.20
CA LYS A 53 4.49 -6.06 -8.35
C LYS A 53 4.85 -7.48 -7.90
N LEU A 54 4.09 -8.04 -6.97
CA LEU A 54 4.32 -9.36 -6.37
C LEU A 54 3.56 -10.49 -7.07
N LEU A 55 2.29 -10.26 -7.43
CA LEU A 55 1.58 -11.14 -8.33
C LEU A 55 2.06 -10.81 -9.75
N PRO A 56 2.72 -11.75 -10.45
CA PRO A 56 2.88 -11.61 -11.88
C PRO A 56 1.48 -11.39 -12.46
N SER A 57 1.34 -10.39 -13.33
CA SER A 57 0.11 -10.22 -14.09
C SER A 57 0.04 -11.43 -15.01
N ASP A 58 -0.67 -12.48 -14.58
CA ASP A 58 -0.95 -13.68 -15.36
C ASP A 58 -1.61 -13.30 -16.69
N LYS A 59 -0.78 -12.95 -17.66
CA LYS A 59 -1.08 -13.02 -19.09
C LYS A 59 -0.30 -14.15 -19.77
N ASP A 60 0.58 -14.82 -19.04
CA ASP A 60 1.42 -15.92 -19.54
C ASP A 60 1.11 -17.28 -18.89
N TYR A 61 0.03 -17.40 -18.09
CA TYR A 61 -0.42 -18.67 -17.49
C TYR A 61 -1.45 -19.43 -18.35
N VAL A 62 -1.49 -19.18 -19.65
CA VAL A 62 -2.04 -20.17 -20.60
C VAL A 62 -0.84 -20.87 -21.21
N SER A 63 -0.40 -21.94 -20.54
CA SER A 63 0.58 -22.89 -21.04
C SER A 63 0.29 -23.20 -22.51
N THR A 64 1.28 -22.93 -23.36
CA THR A 64 1.35 -23.43 -24.73
C THR A 64 1.51 -24.95 -24.70
N ASP A 65 0.43 -25.68 -24.44
CA ASP A 65 0.35 -27.13 -24.60
C ASP A 65 -0.36 -27.51 -25.91
N GLN A 66 -0.03 -26.83 -27.02
CA GLN A 66 -0.53 -27.16 -28.36
C GLN A 66 0.55 -27.06 -29.45
N GLU A 67 1.77 -27.49 -29.20
CA GLU A 67 2.72 -27.79 -30.28
C GLU A 67 3.58 -28.97 -29.86
N HIS A 68 3.14 -30.22 -30.11
CA HIS A 68 3.99 -31.40 -30.39
C HIS A 68 3.15 -32.69 -30.41
N GLU A 69 2.25 -32.85 -31.40
CA GLU A 69 1.81 -34.18 -31.85
C GLU A 69 1.44 -34.15 -33.34
N LYS A 70 2.44 -33.90 -34.18
CA LYS A 70 2.43 -34.25 -35.61
C LYS A 70 3.84 -34.65 -36.01
N LEU A 71 4.25 -35.87 -35.66
CA LEU A 71 5.26 -36.65 -36.36
C LEU A 71 4.86 -38.12 -36.33
#